data_AF-A0A315ELQ8-F1
#
_entry.id   AF-A0A315ELQ8-F1
#
_cell.length_a   1.000
_cell.length_b   1.000
_cell.length_c   1.000
_cell.angle_alpha   90.00
_cell.angle_beta   90.00
_cell.angle_gamma   90.00
#
_symmetry.space_group_name_H-M   'P 1'
#
loop_
_entity.id
_entity.type
_entity.pdbx_description
1 polymer ?
#
loop_
_entity_poly.entity_id
_entity_poly.type
_entity_poly.pdbx_seq_one_letter_code
_entity_poly.pdbx_strand_id
1 'polypeptide(L)'
;MKIFRKLFISDLFLTDNEVSDEFRRRHRKAFFYVLLPVCAVLAIAYLIYEDKKHYEWLAPIAGLALLILFFYVMIYYRCPRCGSTPISTQFGTTGVLLFPKKCAKCKAPLLPDHKFGQE
;
A
#
# COMPACT_ATOMS: atom_id res chain seq x y z
N MET A 1 18.78 -7.86 2.05
CA MET A 1 18.99 -6.41 1.80
C MET A 1 19.34 -5.98 0.37
N LYS A 2 19.76 -6.87 -0.56
CA LYS A 2 20.08 -6.47 -1.96
C LYS A 2 18.86 -6.18 -2.85
N ILE A 3 17.70 -6.79 -2.57
CA ILE A 3 16.46 -6.59 -3.35
C ILE A 3 15.93 -5.16 -3.20
N PHE A 4 15.97 -4.61 -1.98
CA PHE A 4 15.56 -3.23 -1.71
C PHE A 4 16.42 -2.18 -2.42
N ARG A 5 17.71 -2.46 -2.62
CA ARG A 5 18.64 -1.51 -3.25
C ARG A 5 18.44 -1.44 -4.76
N LYS A 6 18.02 -2.54 -5.39
CA LYS A 6 17.73 -2.59 -6.84
C LYS A 6 16.44 -1.85 -7.20
N LEU A 7 15.46 -1.83 -6.30
CA LEU A 7 14.19 -1.09 -6.44
C LEU A 7 14.31 0.43 -6.35
N PHE A 8 15.45 0.97 -5.87
CA PHE A 8 15.54 2.40 -5.52
C PHE A 8 16.46 3.21 -6.43
N ILE A 9 17.39 2.57 -7.15
CA ILE A 9 18.44 3.26 -7.93
C ILE A 9 18.15 3.25 -9.43
N SER A 10 17.49 2.21 -9.97
CA SER A 10 17.08 2.17 -11.39
C SER A 10 15.96 3.14 -11.73
N ASP A 11 15.19 3.59 -10.73
CA ASP A 11 13.91 4.26 -10.94
C ASP A 11 14.01 5.80 -11.01
N LEU A 12 15.20 6.39 -10.80
CA LEU A 12 15.38 7.86 -10.84
C LEU A 12 15.21 8.44 -12.25
N PHE A 13 15.51 7.62 -13.28
CA PHE A 13 15.47 7.99 -14.70
C PHE A 13 14.17 7.57 -15.41
N LEU A 14 13.17 7.07 -14.67
CA LEU A 14 11.88 6.72 -15.24
C LEU A 14 11.19 7.97 -15.81
N THR A 15 10.68 7.84 -17.03
CA THR A 15 9.78 8.82 -17.62
C THR A 15 8.45 8.84 -16.87
N ASP A 16 7.70 9.94 -16.95
CA ASP A 16 6.45 10.11 -16.21
C ASP A 16 5.42 8.99 -16.48
N ASN A 17 5.37 8.49 -17.72
CA ASN A 17 4.52 7.37 -18.10
C ASN A 17 4.93 6.07 -17.39
N GLU A 18 6.23 5.78 -17.36
CA GLU A 18 6.77 4.57 -16.72
C GLU A 18 6.60 4.62 -15.19
N VAL A 19 6.70 5.80 -14.57
CA VAL A 19 6.45 5.97 -13.13
C VAL A 19 4.99 5.62 -12.80
N SER A 20 4.03 6.14 -13.57
CA SER A 20 2.61 5.84 -13.37
C SER A 20 2.32 4.36 -13.56
N ASP A 21 2.86 3.75 -14.61
CA ASP A 21 2.64 2.33 -14.90
C ASP A 21 3.24 1.40 -13.84
N GLU A 22 4.46 1.68 -13.40
CA GLU A 22 5.11 0.89 -12.35
C GLU A 22 4.41 1.08 -11.00
N PHE A 23 3.98 2.30 -10.66
CA PHE A 23 3.16 2.53 -9.47
C PHE A 23 1.85 1.75 -9.53
N ARG A 24 1.13 1.78 -10.67
CA ARG A 24 -0.12 1.04 -10.85
C ARG A 24 0.10 -0.48 -10.77
N ARG A 25 1.20 -0.97 -11.34
CA ARG A 25 1.58 -2.39 -11.30
C ARG A 25 1.90 -2.83 -9.87
N ARG A 26 2.68 -2.04 -9.13
CA ARG A 26 2.94 -2.27 -7.70
C ARG A 26 1.62 -2.24 -6.95
N HIS A 27 0.84 -1.16 -7.06
CA HIS A 27 -0.43 -0.98 -6.35
C HIS A 27 -1.46 -2.09 -6.61
N ARG A 28 -1.57 -2.61 -7.83
CA ARG A 28 -2.47 -3.74 -8.15
C ARG A 28 -2.03 -5.03 -7.45
N LYS A 29 -0.76 -5.43 -7.60
CA LYS A 29 -0.23 -6.62 -6.90
C LYS A 29 -0.40 -6.47 -5.39
N ALA A 30 -0.15 -5.26 -4.96
CA ALA A 30 -0.16 -4.85 -3.60
C ALA A 30 -1.58 -4.99 -2.99
N PHE A 31 -2.63 -4.55 -3.70
CA PHE A 31 -4.01 -4.78 -3.30
C PHE A 31 -4.32 -6.28 -3.09
N PHE A 32 -3.88 -7.15 -4.00
CA PHE A 32 -4.05 -8.61 -3.83
C PHE A 32 -3.31 -9.16 -2.60
N TYR A 33 -2.09 -8.69 -2.34
CA TYR A 33 -1.32 -9.12 -1.18
C TYR A 33 -1.91 -8.67 0.16
N VAL A 34 -2.79 -7.67 0.19
CA VAL A 34 -3.52 -7.23 1.40
C VAL A 34 -4.89 -7.88 1.47
N LEU A 35 -5.63 -7.87 0.36
CA LEU A 35 -6.99 -8.41 0.33
C LEU A 35 -7.00 -9.89 0.68
N LEU A 36 -6.07 -10.67 0.12
CA LEU A 36 -6.01 -12.11 0.34
C LEU A 36 -5.81 -12.49 1.82
N PRO A 37 -4.81 -11.96 2.57
CA PRO A 37 -4.68 -12.26 3.99
C PRO A 37 -5.83 -11.71 4.83
N VAL A 38 -6.39 -10.54 4.51
CA VAL A 38 -7.58 -10.03 5.23
C VAL A 38 -8.77 -10.98 5.07
N CYS A 39 -9.07 -11.40 3.84
CA CYS A 39 -10.13 -12.38 3.58
C CYS A 39 -9.85 -13.73 4.27
N ALA A 40 -8.59 -14.20 4.26
CA ALA A 40 -8.20 -15.42 4.94
C ALA A 40 -8.41 -15.33 6.45
N VAL A 41 -8.03 -14.20 7.07
CA VAL A 41 -8.24 -13.96 8.50
C VAL A 41 -9.72 -13.90 8.85
N LEU A 42 -10.55 -13.24 8.03
CA LEU A 42 -12.00 -13.21 8.22
C LEU A 42 -12.63 -14.61 8.10
N ALA A 43 -12.17 -15.42 7.14
CA ALA A 43 -12.63 -16.79 6.97
C ALA A 43 -12.25 -17.66 8.18
N ILE A 44 -11.01 -17.57 8.66
CA ILE A 44 -10.55 -18.29 9.86
C ILE A 44 -11.35 -17.82 11.10
N ALA A 45 -11.54 -16.51 11.24
CA ALA A 45 -12.31 -15.93 12.33
C ALA A 45 -13.76 -16.45 12.35
N TYR A 46 -14.39 -16.55 11.18
CA TYR A 46 -15.74 -17.11 11.04
C TYR A 46 -15.80 -18.58 11.49
N LEU A 47 -14.85 -19.41 11.04
CA LEU A 47 -14.78 -20.83 11.43
C LEU A 47 -14.53 -21.01 12.95
N ILE A 48 -13.68 -20.17 13.54
CA ILE A 48 -13.39 -20.20 14.99
C ILE A 48 -14.59 -19.71 15.81
N TYR A 49 -15.31 -18.71 15.31
CA TYR A 49 -16.49 -18.16 15.99
C TYR A 49 -17.60 -19.22 16.13
N GLU A 50 -17.78 -20.06 15.13
CA GLU A 50 -18.75 -21.15 15.14
C GLU A 50 -18.44 -22.19 16.24
N ASP A 51 -17.16 -22.46 16.49
CA ASP A 51 -16.70 -23.47 17.46
C ASP A 51 -16.67 -22.96 18.92
N LYS A 52 -16.88 -21.64 19.15
CA LYS A 52 -16.98 -20.91 20.45
C LYS A 52 -15.86 -21.13 21.48
N LYS A 53 -14.93 -22.05 21.29
CA LYS A 53 -13.89 -22.46 22.25
C LYS A 53 -12.56 -21.74 22.10
N HIS A 54 -12.35 -21.03 20.99
CA HIS A 54 -11.01 -20.63 20.55
C HIS A 54 -10.87 -19.15 20.20
N TYR A 55 -11.72 -18.29 20.79
CA TYR A 55 -11.70 -16.83 20.55
C TYR A 55 -10.34 -16.18 20.90
N GLU A 56 -9.56 -16.78 21.78
CA GLU A 56 -8.23 -16.31 22.18
C GLU A 56 -7.26 -16.22 20.99
N TRP A 57 -7.48 -17.02 19.95
CA TRP A 57 -6.66 -17.00 18.72
C TRP A 57 -7.01 -15.85 17.77
N LEU A 58 -8.16 -15.19 17.91
CA LEU A 58 -8.55 -14.07 17.05
C LEU A 58 -7.59 -12.88 17.19
N ALA A 59 -7.16 -12.57 18.41
CA ALA A 59 -6.28 -11.44 18.70
C ALA A 59 -4.90 -11.55 18.01
N PRO A 60 -4.14 -12.67 18.15
CA PRO A 60 -2.85 -12.79 17.47
C PRO A 60 -2.99 -12.87 15.94
N ILE A 61 -4.07 -13.47 15.42
CA ILE A 61 -4.34 -13.53 13.98
C ILE A 61 -4.60 -12.11 13.42
N ALA A 62 -5.42 -11.31 14.10
CA ALA A 62 -5.66 -9.92 13.72
C ALA A 62 -4.39 -9.06 13.80
N GLY A 63 -3.57 -9.26 14.84
CA GLY A 63 -2.28 -8.59 14.99
C GLY A 63 -1.31 -8.91 13.84
N LEU A 64 -1.23 -10.16 13.42
CA LEU A 64 -0.42 -10.58 12.26
C LEU A 64 -0.91 -9.93 10.96
N ALA A 65 -2.23 -9.85 10.76
CA ALA A 65 -2.83 -9.19 9.60
C ALA A 65 -2.45 -7.70 9.52
N LEU A 66 -2.54 -6.99 10.65
CA LEU A 66 -2.16 -5.58 10.76
C LEU A 66 -0.66 -5.38 10.50
N LEU A 67 0.19 -6.29 10.99
CA LEU A 67 1.62 -6.24 10.73
C LEU A 67 1.93 -6.37 9.23
N ILE A 68 1.30 -7.33 8.54
CA ILE A 68 1.43 -7.50 7.08
C ILE A 68 0.98 -6.24 6.35
N LEU A 69 -0.16 -5.68 6.73
CA LEU A 69 -0.67 -4.41 6.18
C LEU A 69 0.29 -3.23 6.44
N PHE A 70 0.95 -3.19 7.59
CA PHE A 70 1.91 -2.14 7.90
C PHE A 70 3.16 -2.22 7.00
N PHE A 71 3.77 -3.40 6.89
CA PHE A 71 4.92 -3.62 6.00
C PHE A 71 4.55 -3.35 4.54
N TYR A 72 3.33 -3.69 4.16
CA TYR A 72 2.77 -3.40 2.86
C TYR A 72 2.80 -1.90 2.51
N VAL A 73 2.20 -1.05 3.37
CA VAL A 73 2.17 0.40 3.16
C VAL A 73 3.60 0.94 3.13
N MET A 74 4.47 0.42 3.98
CA MET A 74 5.85 0.87 4.07
C MET A 74 6.72 0.48 2.87
N ILE A 75 6.43 -0.61 2.16
CA ILE A 75 7.30 -1.15 1.11
C ILE A 75 6.74 -0.87 -0.29
N TYR A 76 5.47 -1.17 -0.52
CA TYR A 76 4.86 -1.12 -1.85
C TYR A 76 4.17 0.21 -2.14
N TYR A 77 3.69 0.90 -1.10
CA TYR A 77 2.97 2.16 -1.22
C TYR A 77 3.91 3.38 -1.21
N ARG A 78 4.89 3.36 -2.12
CA ARG A 78 5.90 4.40 -2.27
C ARG A 78 6.00 4.83 -3.73
N CYS A 79 6.35 6.11 -3.94
CA CYS A 79 6.65 6.62 -5.27
C CYS A 79 7.82 5.82 -5.89
N PRO A 80 7.70 5.29 -7.11
CA PRO A 80 8.79 4.55 -7.76
C PRO A 80 10.03 5.42 -7.93
N ARG A 81 9.83 6.69 -8.32
CA ARG A 81 10.92 7.61 -8.68
C ARG A 81 11.76 8.08 -7.50
N CYS A 82 11.13 8.47 -6.40
CA CYS A 82 11.84 9.07 -5.25
C CYS A 82 11.68 8.28 -3.95
N GLY A 83 10.85 7.23 -3.96
CA GLY A 83 10.62 6.34 -2.82
C GLY A 83 9.93 6.98 -1.62
N SER A 84 9.41 8.21 -1.73
CA SER A 84 8.60 8.80 -0.66
C SER A 84 7.22 8.18 -0.63
N THR A 85 6.68 7.99 0.58
CA THR A 85 5.27 7.65 0.78
C THR A 85 4.41 8.86 0.37
N PRO A 86 3.36 8.65 -0.43
CA PRO A 86 2.46 9.74 -0.82
C PRO A 86 1.63 10.18 0.39
N ILE A 87 2.02 11.32 0.95
CA ILE A 87 1.33 12.01 2.05
C ILE A 87 0.57 13.21 1.51
N SER A 88 -0.55 13.55 2.14
CA SER A 88 -1.26 14.79 1.81
C SER A 88 -0.39 16.00 2.14
N THR A 89 -0.41 16.99 1.26
CA THR A 89 0.22 18.31 1.47
C THR A 89 -0.78 19.37 1.90
N GLN A 90 -2.09 19.05 1.96
CA GLN A 90 -3.11 20.00 2.41
C GLN A 90 -3.05 20.18 3.94
N PHE A 91 -2.94 21.43 4.37
CA PHE A 91 -3.04 21.81 5.79
C PHE A 91 -4.36 21.32 6.38
N GLY A 92 -4.28 20.55 7.47
CA GLY A 92 -5.45 19.95 8.13
C GLY A 92 -5.75 18.50 7.75
N THR A 93 -5.06 17.93 6.75
CA THR A 93 -5.16 16.49 6.41
C THR A 93 -3.83 15.81 6.69
N THR A 94 -3.70 15.20 7.87
CA THR A 94 -2.55 14.36 8.20
C THR A 94 -2.85 12.92 7.84
N GLY A 95 -2.13 12.36 6.86
CA GLY A 95 -2.30 10.96 6.53
C GLY A 95 -1.64 10.52 5.22
N VAL A 96 -1.61 9.20 5.04
CA VAL A 96 -1.26 8.56 3.76
C VAL A 96 -2.47 8.72 2.84
N LEU A 97 -2.27 9.35 1.67
CA LEU A 97 -3.30 9.45 0.64
C LEU A 97 -3.58 8.05 0.09
N LEU A 98 -4.83 7.60 0.03
CA LEU A 98 -5.18 6.28 -0.54
C LEU A 98 -5.14 6.25 -2.07
N PHE A 99 -5.32 7.39 -2.72
CA PHE A 99 -5.34 7.54 -4.18
C PHE A 99 -4.56 8.79 -4.64
N PRO A 100 -3.23 8.81 -4.47
CA PRO A 100 -2.41 9.97 -4.77
C PRO A 100 -2.30 10.16 -6.28
N LYS A 101 -2.76 11.30 -6.78
CA LYS A 101 -2.58 11.65 -8.19
C LYS A 101 -1.10 11.87 -8.53
N LYS A 102 -0.40 12.59 -7.66
CA LYS A 102 1.02 12.95 -7.83
C LYS A 102 1.80 12.72 -6.54
N CYS A 103 3.11 12.51 -6.68
CA CYS A 103 4.00 12.43 -5.54
C CYS A 103 4.22 13.82 -4.93
N ALA A 104 3.98 13.99 -3.62
CA ALA A 104 4.21 15.26 -2.92
C ALA A 104 5.65 15.81 -3.08
N LYS A 105 6.64 14.91 -3.06
CA LYS A 105 8.08 15.23 -3.11
C LYS A 105 8.61 15.51 -4.52
N CYS A 106 8.49 14.56 -5.47
CA CYS A 106 9.05 14.71 -6.83
C CYS A 106 8.03 15.14 -7.89
N LYS A 107 6.76 15.34 -7.53
CA LYS A 107 5.64 15.73 -8.42
C LYS A 107 5.34 14.76 -9.58
N ALA A 108 6.01 13.61 -9.63
CA ALA A 108 5.75 12.59 -10.65
C ALA A 108 4.30 12.08 -10.60
N PRO A 109 3.66 11.81 -11.74
CA PRO A 109 2.32 11.26 -11.80
C PRO A 109 2.33 9.80 -11.31
N LEU A 110 1.38 9.46 -10.44
CA LEU A 110 1.24 8.14 -9.84
C LEU A 110 -0.03 7.43 -10.33
N LEU A 111 -1.16 8.14 -10.29
CA LEU A 111 -2.46 7.67 -10.78
C LEU A 111 -2.98 8.66 -11.83
N PRO A 112 -3.72 8.18 -12.84
CA PRO A 112 -4.28 9.04 -13.88
C PRO A 112 -5.33 9.98 -13.27
N ASP A 113 -5.51 11.15 -13.90
CA ASP A 113 -6.49 12.14 -13.48
C ASP A 113 -7.92 11.62 -13.67
N HIS A 114 -8.44 10.92 -12.67
CA HIS A 114 -9.85 10.64 -12.54
C HIS A 114 -10.55 11.86 -11.91
N LYS A 115 -11.81 12.09 -12.29
CA LYS A 115 -12.64 13.23 -11.85
C LYS A 115 -12.86 13.32 -10.33
N PHE A 116 -12.47 12.30 -9.57
CA PHE A 116 -12.44 12.35 -8.11
C PHE A 116 -11.16 13.09 -7.67
N GLY A 117 -11.26 14.43 -7.70
CA GLY A 117 -10.17 15.34 -7.31
C GLY A 117 -9.74 15.14 -5.87
N GLN A 118 -8.43 15.11 -5.65
CA GLN A 118 -7.83 15.60 -4.41
C GLN A 118 -6.66 16.46 -4.85
N GLU A 119 -6.93 17.76 -4.88
CA GLU A 119 -5.98 18.84 -5.17
C GLU A 119 -5.03 19.04 -4.00
#